data_AF-S6EPR4-F1
#
_entry.id   AF-S6EPR4-F1
#
_cell.length_a   1.000
_cell.length_b   1.000
_cell.length_c   1.000
_cell.angle_alpha   90.00
_cell.angle_beta   90.00
_cell.angle_gamma   90.00
#
_symmetry.space_group_name_H-M   'P 1'
#
loop_
_entity.id
_entity.type
_entity.pdbx_description
1 polymer ?
#
loop_
_entity_poly.entity_id
_entity_poly.type
_entity_poly.pdbx_seq_one_letter_code
_entity_poly.pdbx_strand_id
1 'polypeptide(L)'
;MGKGFEFGLEKLLEIRVEKEEESKRLFTQSQREKQVVEQKLADLRENYGKYNGIAPGESVVYQKLKKNYLFALNKGIDTTEKEVVLKEKEVNFRRDNLKKSQIDRKTVDILKEKQKLAYIKEQNRIEQIANDEFALYGYMRNHRKGVKS
;
A
#
# COMPACT_ATOMS: atom_id res chain seq x y z
N MET A 1 15.94 -7.64 -36.18
CA MET A 1 14.84 -7.81 -35.22
C MET A 1 14.42 -6.43 -34.74
N GLY A 2 13.14 -6.06 -34.88
CA GLY A 2 12.65 -4.75 -34.44
C GLY A 2 12.91 -4.56 -32.94
N LYS A 3 13.26 -3.34 -32.52
CA LYS A 3 13.40 -3.01 -31.09
C LYS A 3 12.08 -3.33 -30.39
N GLY A 4 12.14 -4.01 -29.24
CA GLY A 4 10.94 -4.29 -28.44
C GLY A 4 10.32 -3.01 -27.89
N PHE A 5 9.12 -3.13 -27.30
CA PHE A 5 8.48 -2.00 -26.62
C PHE A 5 9.33 -1.52 -25.43
N GLU A 6 9.69 -0.24 -25.43
CA GLU A 6 10.39 0.42 -24.34
C GLU A 6 9.47 1.49 -23.73
N PHE A 7 9.22 1.40 -22.43
CA PHE A 7 8.40 2.38 -21.72
C PHE A 7 9.28 3.52 -21.21
N GLY A 8 9.06 4.74 -21.73
CA GLY A 8 9.89 5.90 -21.39
C GLY A 8 9.84 6.33 -19.92
N LEU A 9 8.87 5.84 -19.14
CA LEU A 9 8.70 6.15 -17.71
C LEU A 9 9.01 4.96 -16.79
N GLU A 10 9.81 3.99 -17.24
CA GLU A 10 10.13 2.80 -16.44
C GLU A 10 10.75 3.16 -15.08
N LYS A 11 11.76 4.05 -15.08
CA LYS A 11 12.38 4.53 -13.83
C LYS A 11 11.39 5.23 -12.89
N LEU A 12 10.42 5.95 -13.45
CA LEU A 12 9.38 6.59 -12.64
C LEU A 12 8.44 5.54 -12.02
N LEU A 13 8.13 4.48 -12.75
CA LEU A 13 7.32 3.37 -12.23
C LEU A 13 8.05 2.66 -11.08
N GLU A 14 9.35 2.38 -11.24
CA GLU A 14 10.21 1.79 -10.20
C GLU A 14 10.18 2.63 -8.91
N ILE A 15 10.45 3.94 -9.02
CA ILE A 15 10.40 4.88 -7.88
C ILE A 15 9.02 4.85 -7.19
N ARG A 16 7.93 4.77 -7.96
CA ARG A 16 6.58 4.72 -7.39
C ARG A 16 6.27 3.38 -6.70
N VAL A 17 6.83 2.27 -7.21
CA VAL A 17 6.74 0.96 -6.54
C VAL A 17 7.48 1.00 -5.20
N GLU A 18 8.72 1.51 -5.17
CA GLU A 18 9.49 1.64 -3.94
C GLU A 18 8.78 2.51 -2.90
N LYS A 19 8.23 3.65 -3.33
CA LYS A 19 7.48 4.56 -2.46
C LYS A 19 6.20 3.93 -1.90
N GLU A 20 5.51 3.10 -2.69
CA GLU A 20 4.37 2.34 -2.19
C GLU A 20 4.81 1.32 -1.12
N GLU A 21 5.90 0.59 -1.36
CA GLU A 21 6.44 -0.38 -0.41
C GLU A 21 6.90 0.28 0.90
N GLU A 22 7.57 1.43 0.83
CA GLU A 22 7.91 2.23 2.01
C GLU A 22 6.64 2.67 2.76
N SER A 23 5.63 3.15 2.04
CA SER A 23 4.35 3.57 2.63
C SER A 23 3.64 2.40 3.34
N LYS A 24 3.70 1.18 2.78
CA LYS A 24 3.17 -0.04 3.42
C LYS A 24 3.91 -0.34 4.72
N ARG A 25 5.24 -0.33 4.70
CA ARG A 25 6.06 -0.59 5.89
C ARG A 25 5.74 0.39 7.01
N LEU A 26 5.68 1.69 6.71
CA LEU A 26 5.36 2.73 7.69
C LEU A 26 3.94 2.58 8.24
N PHE A 27 2.96 2.26 7.38
CA PHE A 27 1.60 1.99 7.82
C PHE A 27 1.55 0.79 8.77
N THR A 28 2.15 -0.34 8.41
CA THR A 28 2.22 -1.53 9.27
C THR A 28 2.93 -1.24 10.59
N GLN A 29 4.02 -0.49 10.57
CA GLN A 29 4.72 -0.07 11.79
C GLN A 29 3.82 0.77 12.69
N SER A 30 3.15 1.80 12.15
CA SER A 30 2.25 2.65 12.93
C SER A 30 1.09 1.87 13.55
N GLN A 31 0.57 0.86 12.84
CA GLN A 31 -0.49 0.00 13.34
C GLN A 31 -0.01 -0.88 14.51
N ARG A 32 1.21 -1.43 14.42
CA ARG A 32 1.83 -2.20 15.51
C ARG A 32 2.08 -1.33 16.73
N GLU A 33 2.62 -0.12 16.54
CA GLU A 33 2.84 0.82 17.64
C GLU A 33 1.54 1.18 18.34
N LYS A 34 0.47 1.43 17.58
CA LYS A 34 -0.87 1.66 18.14
C LYS A 34 -1.33 0.46 18.99
N GLN A 35 -1.21 -0.76 18.47
CA GLN A 35 -1.60 -1.98 19.20
C GLN A 35 -0.85 -2.14 20.53
N VAL A 36 0.44 -1.83 20.57
CA VAL A 36 1.24 -1.88 21.80
C VAL A 36 0.70 -0.89 22.85
N VAL A 37 0.35 0.33 22.44
CA VAL A 37 -0.19 1.34 23.35
C VAL A 37 -1.61 0.96 23.81
N GLU A 38 -2.44 0.40 22.93
CA GLU A 38 -3.77 -0.11 23.29
C GLU A 38 -3.69 -1.27 24.30
N GLN A 39 -2.73 -2.19 24.12
CA GLN A 39 -2.50 -3.27 25.07
C GLN A 39 -2.08 -2.71 26.44
N LYS A 40 -1.13 -1.76 26.45
CA LYS A 40 -0.72 -1.09 27.70
C LYS A 40 -1.89 -0.41 28.40
N LEU A 41 -2.79 0.24 27.64
CA LEU A 41 -4.00 0.84 28.20
C LEU A 41 -4.93 -0.21 28.80
N ALA A 42 -5.10 -1.35 28.11
CA ALA A 42 -5.90 -2.47 28.61
C ALA A 42 -5.32 -3.02 29.93
N ASP A 43 -4.01 -3.22 30.00
CA ASP A 43 -3.32 -3.71 31.21
C ASP A 43 -3.48 -2.72 32.38
N LEU A 44 -3.38 -1.40 32.12
CA LEU A 44 -3.61 -0.38 33.14
C LEU A 44 -5.05 -0.38 33.67
N ARG A 45 -6.04 -0.53 32.77
CA ARG A 45 -7.47 -0.62 33.14
C ARG A 45 -7.77 -1.90 33.90
N GLU A 46 -7.17 -3.02 33.52
CA GLU A 46 -7.30 -4.29 34.22
C GLU A 46 -6.73 -4.18 35.64
N ASN A 47 -5.52 -3.62 35.78
CA ASN A 47 -4.91 -3.37 37.08
C ASN A 47 -5.76 -2.43 37.93
N TYR A 48 -6.29 -1.36 37.35
CA TYR A 48 -7.23 -0.49 38.05
C TYR A 48 -8.44 -1.28 38.56
N GLY A 49 -9.07 -2.10 37.70
CA GLY A 49 -10.19 -2.96 38.07
C GLY A 49 -9.89 -3.93 39.22
N LYS A 50 -8.71 -4.57 39.21
CA LYS A 50 -8.27 -5.51 40.26
C LYS A 50 -8.16 -4.86 41.63
N TYR A 51 -7.66 -3.63 41.67
CA TYR A 51 -7.37 -2.92 42.93
C TYR A 51 -8.44 -1.87 43.26
N ASN A 52 -9.48 -1.68 42.46
CA ASN A 52 -10.55 -0.75 42.78
C ASN A 52 -11.50 -1.35 43.84
N GLY A 53 -11.74 -0.60 44.92
CA GLY A 53 -12.62 -1.01 46.03
C GLY A 53 -11.89 -1.26 47.35
N ILE A 54 -12.64 -1.64 48.39
CA ILE A 54 -12.13 -1.94 49.73
C ILE A 54 -12.44 -3.41 50.03
N ALA A 55 -11.41 -4.19 50.37
CA ALA A 55 -11.60 -5.58 50.78
C ALA A 55 -11.84 -5.68 52.30
N PRO A 56 -12.64 -6.67 52.77
CA PRO A 56 -12.85 -6.90 54.19
C PRO A 56 -11.52 -7.20 54.89
N GLY A 57 -11.24 -6.52 56.01
CA GLY A 57 -10.02 -6.72 56.80
C GLY A 57 -8.80 -5.88 56.37
N GLU A 58 -8.94 -4.97 55.38
CA GLU A 58 -7.86 -4.05 54.99
C GLU A 58 -7.53 -3.02 56.09
N SER A 59 -6.25 -2.85 56.40
CA SER A 59 -5.78 -1.82 57.34
C SER A 59 -5.92 -0.41 56.76
N VAL A 60 -6.08 0.59 57.62
CA VAL A 60 -6.15 2.01 57.22
C VAL A 60 -4.89 2.45 56.46
N VAL A 61 -3.72 1.94 56.85
CA VAL A 61 -2.44 2.22 56.16
C VAL A 61 -2.46 1.64 54.75
N TYR A 62 -2.92 0.40 54.58
CA TYR A 62 -3.02 -0.24 53.28
C TYR A 62 -4.03 0.48 52.37
N GLN A 63 -5.17 0.90 52.89
CA GLN A 63 -6.15 1.68 52.13
C GLN A 63 -5.57 3.01 51.60
N LYS A 64 -4.74 3.70 52.39
CA LYS A 64 -4.04 4.93 51.96
C LYS A 64 -3.04 4.64 50.82
N LEU A 65 -2.23 3.58 50.96
CA LEU A 65 -1.29 3.15 49.92
C LEU A 65 -2.02 2.80 48.62
N LYS A 66 -3.10 2.01 48.73
CA LYS A 66 -3.96 1.60 47.61
C LYS A 66 -4.57 2.80 46.90
N LYS A 67 -5.06 3.80 47.64
CA LYS A 67 -5.59 5.05 47.06
C LYS A 67 -4.53 5.80 46.25
N ASN A 68 -3.30 5.91 46.76
CA ASN A 68 -2.20 6.57 46.05
C ASN A 68 -1.83 5.81 44.76
N TYR A 69 -1.79 4.48 44.83
CA TYR A 69 -1.56 3.63 43.66
C TYR A 69 -2.67 3.78 42.60
N LEU A 70 -3.95 3.76 43.00
CA LEU A 70 -5.08 3.98 42.09
C LEU A 70 -5.05 5.37 41.44
N PHE A 71 -4.64 6.40 42.19
CA PHE A 71 -4.45 7.74 41.63
C PHE A 71 -3.34 7.77 40.56
N ALA A 72 -2.21 7.11 40.82
CA ALA A 72 -1.13 6.98 39.84
C ALA A 72 -1.58 6.19 38.60
N LEU A 73 -2.35 5.10 38.78
CA LEU A 73 -2.93 4.33 37.68
C LEU A 73 -3.88 5.18 36.83
N ASN A 74 -4.80 5.92 37.45
CA ASN A 74 -5.72 6.81 36.71
C ASN A 74 -4.95 7.83 35.88
N LYS A 75 -3.93 8.48 36.45
CA LYS A 75 -3.07 9.40 35.71
C LYS A 75 -2.35 8.71 34.54
N GLY A 76 -1.92 7.46 34.74
CA GLY A 76 -1.33 6.63 33.69
C GLY A 76 -2.31 6.28 32.57
N ILE A 77 -3.56 5.93 32.92
CA ILE A 77 -4.66 5.67 32.00
C ILE A 77 -4.93 6.92 31.16
N ASP A 78 -5.16 8.07 31.79
CA ASP A 78 -5.44 9.34 31.10
C ASP A 78 -4.34 9.72 30.11
N THR A 79 -3.08 9.50 30.49
CA THR A 79 -1.93 9.79 29.64
C THR A 79 -1.85 8.82 28.47
N THR A 80 -2.07 7.53 28.71
CA THR A 80 -2.02 6.48 27.69
C THR A 80 -3.20 6.61 26.72
N GLU A 81 -4.39 7.04 27.17
CA GLU A 81 -5.53 7.34 26.30
C GLU A 81 -5.23 8.46 25.31
N LYS A 82 -4.58 9.54 25.77
CA LYS A 82 -4.10 10.61 24.88
C LYS A 82 -3.09 10.08 23.87
N GLU A 83 -2.20 9.19 24.29
CA GLU A 83 -1.23 8.54 23.41
C GLU A 83 -1.91 7.67 22.34
N VAL A 84 -2.93 6.88 22.70
CA VAL A 84 -3.74 6.11 21.73
C VAL A 84 -4.36 7.03 20.67
N VAL A 85 -4.93 8.17 21.08
CA VAL A 85 -5.52 9.13 20.14
C VAL A 85 -4.46 9.70 19.18
N LEU A 86 -3.25 9.98 19.66
CA LEU A 86 -2.15 10.44 18.82
C LEU A 86 -1.70 9.35 17.83
N LYS A 87 -1.56 8.10 18.28
CA LYS A 87 -1.22 6.97 17.42
C LYS A 87 -2.31 6.68 16.39
N GLU A 88 -3.58 6.83 16.73
CA GLU A 88 -4.69 6.71 15.78
C GLU A 88 -4.62 7.77 14.68
N LYS A 89 -4.32 9.03 15.02
CA LYS A 89 -4.11 10.08 14.03
C LYS A 89 -2.96 9.76 13.08
N GLU A 90 -1.85 9.25 13.61
CA GLU A 90 -0.69 8.83 12.82
C GLU A 90 -1.04 7.68 11.87
N VAL A 91 -1.74 6.65 12.36
CA VAL A 91 -2.20 5.52 11.53
C VAL A 91 -3.08 6.01 10.38
N ASN A 92 -4.00 6.94 10.65
CA ASN A 92 -4.87 7.50 9.61
C ASN A 92 -4.08 8.32 8.58
N PHE A 93 -3.12 9.13 9.03
CA PHE A 93 -2.20 9.84 8.13
C PHE A 93 -1.41 8.88 7.23
N ARG A 94 -0.85 7.80 7.80
CA ARG A 94 -0.11 6.78 7.03
C ARG A 94 -1.02 6.02 6.07
N ARG A 95 -2.27 5.75 6.46
CA ARG A 95 -3.27 5.11 5.60
C ARG A 95 -3.53 5.95 4.35
N ASP A 96 -3.70 7.26 4.50
CA ASP A 96 -3.97 8.14 3.37
C ASP A 96 -2.75 8.33 2.47
N ASN A 97 -1.54 8.38 3.05
CA ASN A 97 -0.30 8.35 2.27
C ASN A 97 -0.16 7.06 1.46
N LEU A 98 -0.46 5.91 2.05
CA LEU A 98 -0.43 4.63 1.34
C LEU A 98 -1.43 4.61 0.17
N LYS A 99 -2.66 5.07 0.38
CA LYS A 99 -3.65 5.21 -0.70
C LYS A 99 -3.13 6.09 -1.84
N LYS A 100 -2.54 7.24 -1.51
CA LYS A 100 -1.97 8.15 -2.50
C LYS A 100 -0.86 7.48 -3.32
N SER A 101 0.10 6.83 -2.65
CA SER A 101 1.20 6.12 -3.31
C SER A 101 0.70 4.97 -4.21
N GLN A 102 -0.35 4.25 -3.80
CA GLN A 102 -1.01 3.22 -4.62
C GLN A 102 -1.65 3.81 -5.88
N ILE A 103 -2.36 4.93 -5.74
CA ILE A 103 -2.95 5.65 -6.88
C ILE A 103 -1.85 6.08 -7.83
N ASP A 104 -0.81 6.74 -7.32
CA ASP A 104 0.32 7.22 -8.12
C ASP A 104 0.96 6.07 -8.90
N ARG A 105 1.27 4.94 -8.27
CA ARG A 105 1.84 3.77 -8.96
C ARG A 105 0.90 3.26 -10.05
N LYS A 106 -0.37 3.01 -9.71
CA LYS A 106 -1.38 2.51 -10.67
C LYS A 106 -1.56 3.43 -11.86
N THR A 107 -1.49 4.75 -11.69
CA THR A 107 -1.58 5.70 -12.79
C THR A 107 -0.48 5.46 -13.83
N VAL A 108 0.77 5.29 -13.40
CA VAL A 108 1.90 5.06 -14.32
C VAL A 108 1.83 3.67 -14.95
N ASP A 109 1.41 2.68 -14.18
CA ASP A 109 1.21 1.31 -14.67
C ASP A 109 0.14 1.24 -15.78
N ILE A 110 -1.00 1.92 -15.58
CA ILE A 110 -2.05 2.04 -16.60
C ILE A 110 -1.53 2.77 -17.86
N LEU A 111 -0.68 3.79 -17.69
CA LEU A 111 -0.06 4.48 -18.83
C LEU A 111 0.85 3.54 -19.62
N LYS A 112 1.65 2.70 -18.94
CA LYS A 112 2.50 1.69 -19.56
C LYS A 112 1.69 0.70 -20.39
N GLU A 113 0.62 0.14 -19.81
CA GLU A 113 -0.24 -0.81 -20.51
C GLU A 113 -0.92 -0.19 -21.73
N LYS A 114 -1.42 1.05 -21.63
CA LYS A 114 -2.00 1.76 -22.78
C LYS A 114 -0.99 1.97 -23.91
N GLN A 115 0.23 2.38 -23.58
CA GLN A 115 1.29 2.58 -24.59
C GLN A 115 1.71 1.25 -25.23
N LYS A 116 1.80 0.18 -24.44
CA LYS A 116 2.12 -1.15 -24.93
C LYS A 116 1.05 -1.67 -25.89
N LEU A 117 -0.23 -1.49 -25.57
CA LEU A 117 -1.34 -1.85 -26.45
C LEU A 117 -1.30 -1.08 -27.78
N ALA A 118 -1.01 0.23 -27.72
CA ALA A 118 -0.86 1.05 -28.92
C ALA A 118 0.32 0.58 -29.79
N TYR A 119 1.45 0.25 -29.17
CA TYR A 119 2.62 -0.29 -29.85
C TYR A 119 2.31 -1.61 -30.57
N ILE A 120 1.67 -2.57 -29.88
CA ILE A 120 1.28 -3.86 -30.46
C ILE A 120 0.33 -3.66 -31.64
N LYS A 121 -0.67 -2.78 -31.50
CA LYS A 121 -1.61 -2.47 -32.58
C LYS A 121 -0.90 -1.93 -33.82
N GLU A 122 0.11 -1.08 -33.62
CA GLU A 122 0.90 -0.54 -34.72
C GLU A 122 1.80 -1.58 -35.38
N GLN A 123 2.46 -2.45 -34.60
CA GLN A 123 3.25 -3.55 -35.17
C GLN A 123 2.38 -4.49 -36.01
N ASN A 124 1.21 -4.88 -35.50
CA ASN A 124 0.25 -5.72 -36.23
C ASN A 124 -0.20 -5.06 -37.55
N ARG A 125 -0.39 -3.74 -37.54
CA ARG A 125 -0.75 -2.97 -38.76
C ARG A 125 0.37 -3.01 -39.78
N ILE A 126 1.62 -2.80 -39.36
CA ILE A 126 2.80 -2.85 -40.23
C ILE A 126 2.96 -4.26 -40.83
N GLU A 127 2.84 -5.30 -40.00
CA GLU A 127 2.93 -6.69 -40.43
C GLU A 127 1.82 -7.06 -41.43
N GLN A 128 0.59 -6.61 -41.19
CA GLN A 128 -0.52 -6.84 -42.11
C GLN A 128 -0.26 -6.20 -43.48
N ILE A 129 0.17 -4.93 -43.52
CA ILE A 129 0.50 -4.24 -44.77
C ILE A 129 1.60 -4.99 -45.52
N ALA A 130 2.67 -5.39 -44.84
CA ALA A 130 3.76 -6.15 -45.45
C ALA A 130 3.29 -7.50 -46.01
N ASN A 131 2.44 -8.22 -45.28
CA ASN A 131 1.88 -9.50 -45.73
C ASN A 131 0.99 -9.32 -46.98
N ASP A 132 0.16 -8.29 -46.99
CA ASP A 132 -0.70 -7.97 -48.15
C ASP A 132 0.15 -7.60 -49.38
N GLU A 133 1.22 -6.82 -49.20
CA GLU A 133 2.19 -6.52 -50.26
C GLU A 133 2.86 -7.79 -50.79
N PHE A 134 3.35 -8.68 -49.92
CA PHE A 134 3.94 -9.95 -50.34
C PHE A 134 2.95 -10.84 -51.10
N ALA A 135 1.70 -10.88 -50.66
CA ALA A 135 0.64 -11.62 -51.35
C ALA A 135 0.37 -11.06 -52.74
N LEU A 136 0.30 -9.73 -52.89
CA LEU A 136 0.14 -9.05 -54.19
C LEU A 136 1.33 -9.34 -55.13
N TYR A 137 2.56 -9.23 -54.64
CA TYR A 137 3.75 -9.57 -55.44
C TYR A 137 3.75 -11.03 -55.89
N GLY A 138 3.39 -11.95 -54.98
CA GLY A 138 3.25 -13.38 -55.28
C GLY A 138 2.19 -13.64 -56.36
N TYR A 139 1.02 -13.02 -56.22
CA TYR A 139 -0.07 -13.10 -57.20
C TYR A 139 0.36 -12.57 -58.57
N MET A 140 0.92 -11.36 -58.64
CA MET A 140 1.42 -10.77 -59.88
C MET A 140 2.48 -11.65 -60.56
N ARG A 141 3.41 -12.23 -59.78
CA ARG A 141 4.44 -13.14 -60.30
C ARG A 141 3.84 -14.40 -60.92
N ASN A 142 2.83 -14.99 -60.27
CA ASN A 142 2.18 -16.21 -60.76
C ASN A 142 1.31 -15.93 -62.00
N HIS A 143 0.61 -14.80 -62.05
CA HIS A 143 -0.15 -14.38 -63.24
C HIS A 143 0.75 -14.04 -64.43
N ARG A 144 1.92 -13.43 -64.21
CA ARG A 144 2.90 -13.17 -65.30
C ARG A 144 3.48 -14.45 -65.92
N LYS A 145 3.49 -15.57 -65.18
CA LYS A 145 3.95 -16.87 -65.70
C LYS A 145 2.90 -17.60 -66.54
N GLY A 146 1.61 -17.33 -66.31
CA GLY A 146 0.50 -17.94 -67.08
C GLY A 146 0.26 -17.33 -68.46
N VAL A 147 0.83 -16.15 -68.77
CA VAL A 147 0.67 -15.45 -70.07
C VAL A 147 1.77 -15.81 -71.08
N LYS A 148 2.70 -16.71 -70.72
CA LYS A 148 3.79 -17.19 -71.59
C LYS A 148 3.62 -18.65 -72.08
N SER A 149 2.41 -19.20 -72.02
CA SER A 149 2.08 -20.50 -72.64
C SER A 149 1.14 -20.30 -73.82
#